data_AF-X7EIX4-F1
#
_entry.id   AF-X7EIX4-F1
#
_cell.length_a   1.000
_cell.length_b   1.000
_cell.length_c   1.000
_cell.angle_alpha   90.00
_cell.angle_beta   90.00
_cell.angle_gamma   90.00
#
_symmetry.space_group_name_H-M   'P 1'
#
loop_
_entity.id
_entity.type
_entity.pdbx_description
1 polymer ?
#
loop_
_entity_poly.entity_id
_entity_poly.type
_entity_poly.pdbx_seq_one_letter_code
_entity_poly.pdbx_strand_id
1 'polypeptide(L)'
;MTWIKIVHLLCVMGWMTSIFAVPRALIYWKREHARLQEFGPLGDLTIRLYRFSAGLGVIALITGLWLGGLWGMPAWVWLKLALVLALVGHYVMTGLMVLRARRGEFRESDRFLRIFNEVSVLGVIAVLWVVVAKPF
;
A
#
# COMPACT_ATOMS: atom_id res chain seq x y z
N MET A 1 -17.84 13.66 13.43
CA MET A 1 -17.19 14.00 12.14
C MET A 1 -15.67 14.00 12.22
N THR A 2 -15.05 14.77 13.12
CA THR A 2 -13.59 14.85 13.26
C THR A 2 -12.94 13.51 13.62
N TRP A 3 -13.57 12.72 14.50
CA TRP A 3 -13.03 11.42 14.90
C TRP A 3 -12.95 10.41 13.75
N ILE A 4 -13.93 10.35 12.84
CA ILE A 4 -13.89 9.47 11.66
C ILE A 4 -12.72 9.88 10.76
N LYS A 5 -12.49 11.18 10.59
CA LYS A 5 -11.33 11.67 9.84
C LYS A 5 -10.02 11.28 10.50
N ILE A 6 -9.92 11.35 11.83
CA ILE A 6 -8.73 10.91 12.58
C ILE A 6 -8.47 9.42 12.34
N VAL A 7 -9.50 8.57 12.51
CA VAL A 7 -9.40 7.12 12.25
C VAL A 7 -9.01 6.85 10.80
N HIS A 8 -9.66 7.51 9.84
CA HIS A 8 -9.35 7.37 8.42
C HIS A 8 -7.89 7.73 8.13
N LEU A 9 -7.41 8.87 8.61
CA LEU A 9 -6.04 9.31 8.37
C LEU A 9 -5.02 8.37 9.02
N LEU A 10 -5.26 7.91 10.25
CA LEU A 10 -4.43 6.91 10.91
C LEU A 10 -4.33 5.64 10.09
N CYS A 11 -5.46 5.12 9.62
CA CYS A 11 -5.53 3.92 8.80
C CYS A 11 -4.84 4.12 7.44
N VAL A 12 -4.98 5.28 6.80
CA VAL A 12 -4.27 5.61 5.55
C VAL A 12 -2.77 5.63 5.79
N MET A 13 -2.27 6.32 6.82
CA MET A 13 -0.85 6.35 7.14
C MET A 13 -0.30 4.94 7.40
N GLY A 14 -1.03 4.14 8.17
CA GLY A 14 -0.65 2.75 8.42
C GLY A 14 -0.71 1.85 7.18
N TRP A 15 -1.65 2.09 6.25
CA TRP A 15 -1.71 1.39 4.98
C TRP A 15 -0.52 1.77 4.06
N MET A 16 -0.14 3.05 4.04
CA MET A 16 1.00 3.53 3.26
C MET A 16 2.32 2.90 3.68
N THR A 17 2.47 2.49 4.94
CA THR A 17 3.70 1.83 5.41
C THR A 17 4.07 0.62 4.56
N SER A 18 3.12 -0.27 4.25
CA SER A 18 3.40 -1.46 3.45
C SER A 18 3.52 -1.14 1.96
N ILE A 19 2.77 -0.16 1.44
CA ILE A 19 2.88 0.27 0.04
C ILE A 19 4.30 0.74 -0.30
N PHE A 20 4.97 1.42 0.65
CA PHE A 20 6.33 1.95 0.47
C PHE A 20 7.45 1.04 1.00
N ALA A 21 7.18 0.20 2.01
CA ALA A 21 8.23 -0.60 2.62
C ALA A 21 8.35 -2.00 2.01
N VAL A 22 7.23 -2.66 1.69
CA VAL A 22 7.24 -4.09 1.33
C VAL A 22 7.95 -4.38 0.01
N PRO A 23 7.77 -3.60 -1.08
CA PRO A 23 8.52 -3.84 -2.31
C PRO A 23 10.04 -3.82 -2.10
N ARG A 24 10.55 -2.89 -1.26
CA ARG A 24 11.97 -2.84 -0.89
C ARG A 24 12.35 -3.95 0.08
N ALA A 25 11.49 -4.29 1.04
CA ALA A 25 11.71 -5.40 1.97
C ALA A 25 11.86 -6.75 1.24
N LEU A 26 11.13 -6.95 0.13
CA LEU A 26 11.27 -8.14 -0.73
C LEU A 26 12.69 -8.28 -1.31
N ILE A 27 13.38 -7.17 -1.61
CA ILE A 27 14.78 -7.20 -2.07
C ILE A 27 15.70 -7.72 -0.95
N TYR A 28 15.51 -7.21 0.27
CA TYR A 28 16.33 -7.63 1.42
C TYR A 28 16.02 -9.06 1.84
N TRP A 29 14.75 -9.45 1.82
CA TRP A 29 14.33 -10.81 2.10
C TRP A 29 14.89 -11.79 1.06
N LYS A 30 14.89 -11.45 -0.23
CA LYS A 30 15.56 -12.26 -1.27
C LYS A 30 17.03 -12.53 -0.95
N ARG A 31 17.76 -11.49 -0.51
CA ARG A 31 19.18 -11.60 -0.15
C ARG A 31 19.40 -12.44 1.10
N GLU A 32 18.54 -12.27 2.10
CA GLU A 32 18.57 -13.09 3.32
C GLU A 32 18.28 -14.56 3.02
N HIS A 33 17.24 -14.84 2.23
CA HIS A 33 16.89 -16.19 1.80
C HIS A 33 18.03 -16.84 1.01
N ALA A 34 18.70 -16.11 0.11
CA ALA A 34 19.86 -16.61 -0.61
C ALA A 34 21.05 -16.95 0.31
N ARG A 35 21.21 -16.23 1.43
CA ARG A 35 22.28 -16.48 2.41
C ARG A 35 21.94 -17.63 3.36
N LEU A 36 20.74 -17.63 3.91
CA LEU A 36 20.32 -18.58 4.94
C LEU A 36 19.79 -19.90 4.35
N GLN A 37 19.32 -19.88 3.10
CA GLN A 37 18.60 -21.00 2.45
C GLN A 37 17.34 -21.42 3.23
N GLU A 38 16.77 -20.47 3.98
CA GLU A 38 15.53 -20.63 4.74
C GLU A 38 14.77 -19.31 4.76
N PHE A 39 13.57 -19.33 5.34
CA PHE A 39 12.62 -18.22 5.31
C PHE A 39 13.14 -16.93 5.96
N GLY A 40 13.83 -17.03 7.09
CA GLY A 40 14.51 -15.92 7.77
C GLY A 40 13.61 -14.90 8.48
N PRO A 41 14.15 -14.11 9.43
CA PRO A 41 13.39 -13.09 10.17
C PRO A 41 12.84 -11.94 9.31
N LEU A 42 13.50 -11.56 8.21
CA LEU A 42 12.99 -10.49 7.33
C LEU A 42 11.74 -10.93 6.60
N GLY A 43 11.62 -12.22 6.25
CA GLY A 43 10.38 -12.76 5.71
C GLY A 43 9.21 -12.61 6.67
N ASP A 44 9.44 -12.91 7.94
CA ASP A 44 8.43 -12.83 8.99
C ASP A 44 7.96 -11.41 9.21
N LEU A 45 8.91 -10.48 9.30
CA LEU A 45 8.63 -9.06 9.42
C LEU A 45 7.85 -8.55 8.20
N THR A 46 8.26 -8.91 6.99
CA THR A 46 7.64 -8.45 5.74
C THR A 46 6.18 -8.90 5.66
N ILE A 47 5.88 -10.15 6.03
CA ILE A 47 4.50 -10.66 6.03
C ILE A 47 3.65 -10.02 7.11
N ARG A 48 4.18 -9.89 8.33
CA ARG A 48 3.44 -9.27 9.44
C ARG A 48 3.10 -7.82 9.10
N LEU A 49 4.07 -7.08 8.55
CA LEU A 49 3.87 -5.72 8.08
C LEU A 49 2.81 -5.64 6.99
N TYR A 50 2.90 -6.52 5.97
CA TYR A 50 1.90 -6.59 4.91
C TYR A 50 0.50 -6.87 5.48
N ARG A 51 0.32 -7.91 6.31
CA ARG A 51 -0.99 -8.28 6.86
C ARG A 51 -1.58 -7.21 7.77
N PHE A 52 -0.75 -6.62 8.63
CA PHE A 52 -1.18 -5.54 9.51
C PHE A 52 -1.65 -4.32 8.70
N SER A 53 -0.85 -3.93 7.71
CA SER A 53 -1.16 -2.81 6.84
C SER A 53 -2.39 -3.05 5.97
N ALA A 54 -2.65 -4.29 5.54
CA ALA A 54 -3.86 -4.67 4.80
C ALA A 54 -5.13 -4.43 5.62
N GLY A 55 -5.13 -4.79 6.90
CA GLY A 55 -6.25 -4.51 7.81
C GLY A 55 -6.54 -3.02 7.94
N LEU A 56 -5.50 -2.20 8.07
CA LEU A 56 -5.63 -0.74 8.08
C LEU A 56 -6.13 -0.20 6.73
N GLY A 57 -5.68 -0.77 5.61
CA GLY A 57 -6.17 -0.43 4.28
C GLY A 57 -7.67 -0.65 4.11
N VAL A 58 -8.20 -1.78 4.61
CA VAL A 58 -9.65 -2.05 4.59
C VAL A 58 -10.42 -1.00 5.39
N ILE A 59 -9.96 -0.67 6.60
CA ILE A 59 -10.61 0.35 7.43
C ILE A 59 -10.53 1.73 6.75
N ALA A 60 -9.39 2.06 6.14
CA ALA A 60 -9.21 3.30 5.38
C ALA A 60 -10.18 3.41 4.19
N LEU A 61 -10.41 2.32 3.46
CA LEU A 61 -11.37 2.29 2.35
C LEU A 61 -12.80 2.51 2.83
N ILE A 62 -13.24 1.77 3.86
CA ILE A 62 -14.60 1.89 4.42
C ILE A 62 -14.85 3.31 4.94
N THR A 63 -13.92 3.83 5.76
CA THR A 63 -14.02 5.18 6.32
C THR A 63 -13.91 6.27 5.24
N GLY A 64 -13.13 6.03 4.18
CA GLY A 64 -12.99 6.94 3.05
C GLY A 64 -14.27 7.05 2.22
N LEU A 65 -14.91 5.91 1.92
CA LEU A 65 -16.20 5.87 1.23
C LEU A 65 -17.29 6.53 2.06
N TRP A 66 -17.33 6.26 3.37
CA TRP A 66 -18.25 6.93 4.29
C TRP A 66 -18.08 8.45 4.22
N LEU A 67 -16.87 8.97 4.41
CA LEU A 67 -16.59 10.40 4.39
C LEU A 67 -16.96 11.04 3.06
N GLY A 68 -16.67 10.37 1.96
CA GLY A 68 -17.05 10.86 0.64
C GLY A 68 -18.57 10.89 0.44
N GLY A 69 -19.31 9.89 0.94
CA GLY A 69 -20.77 9.86 0.88
C GLY A 69 -21.39 11.04 1.62
N LEU A 70 -20.82 11.41 2.78
CA LEU A 70 -21.20 12.61 3.51
C LEU A 70 -20.90 13.92 2.76
N TRP A 71 -19.93 13.91 1.84
CA TRP A 71 -19.62 15.07 0.99
C TRP A 71 -20.44 15.11 -0.30
N GLY A 72 -21.32 14.14 -0.54
CA GLY A 72 -22.13 14.08 -1.75
C GLY A 72 -21.38 13.61 -2.99
N MET A 73 -20.22 12.94 -2.83
CA MET A 73 -19.42 12.42 -3.95
C MET A 73 -19.15 13.45 -5.06
N PRO A 74 -18.58 14.63 -4.76
CA PRO A 74 -18.19 15.59 -5.77
C PRO A 74 -17.14 14.95 -6.70
N ALA A 75 -16.97 15.51 -7.90
CA ALA A 75 -16.13 14.91 -8.91
C ALA A 75 -14.70 14.63 -8.40
N TRP A 76 -14.11 15.49 -7.56
CA TRP A 76 -12.77 15.25 -6.99
C TRP A 76 -12.68 14.01 -6.12
N VAL A 77 -13.78 13.63 -5.46
CA VAL A 77 -13.85 12.39 -4.68
C VAL A 77 -13.86 11.18 -5.61
N TRP A 78 -14.56 11.22 -6.74
CA TRP A 78 -14.49 10.17 -7.75
C TRP A 78 -13.09 10.01 -8.32
N LEU A 79 -12.42 11.12 -8.65
CA LEU A 79 -11.02 11.07 -9.09
C LEU A 79 -10.12 10.46 -8.00
N LYS A 80 -10.27 10.87 -6.75
CA LYS A 80 -9.54 10.30 -5.62
C LYS A 80 -9.78 8.79 -5.51
N LEU A 81 -11.02 8.34 -5.63
CA LEU A 81 -11.37 6.91 -5.55
C LEU A 81 -10.75 6.10 -6.68
N ALA A 82 -10.70 6.62 -7.91
CA ALA A 82 -10.02 5.98 -9.02
C ALA A 82 -8.51 5.80 -8.74
N LEU A 83 -7.85 6.84 -8.21
CA LEU A 83 -6.44 6.76 -7.82
C LEU A 83 -6.20 5.79 -6.67
N VAL A 84 -7.07 5.80 -5.66
CA VAL A 84 -7.00 4.85 -4.54
C VAL A 84 -7.20 3.41 -5.04
N LEU A 85 -8.10 3.17 -5.99
CA LEU A 85 -8.29 1.86 -6.59
C LEU A 85 -7.04 1.37 -7.33
N ALA A 86 -6.34 2.27 -8.05
CA ALA A 86 -5.04 1.95 -8.64
C ALA A 86 -4.00 1.57 -7.58
N LEU A 87 -3.95 2.28 -6.45
CA LEU A 87 -3.09 1.93 -5.31
C LEU A 87 -3.48 0.59 -4.67
N VAL A 88 -4.77 0.25 -4.60
CA VAL A 88 -5.23 -1.08 -4.17
C VAL A 88 -4.72 -2.15 -5.14
N GLY A 89 -4.79 -1.92 -6.45
CA GLY A 89 -4.23 -2.82 -7.46
C GLY A 89 -2.73 -3.05 -7.26
N HIS A 90 -1.96 -1.97 -7.07
CA HIS A 90 -0.53 -2.03 -6.74
C HIS A 90 -0.27 -2.83 -5.45
N TYR A 91 -1.07 -2.61 -4.43
CA TYR A 91 -0.97 -3.31 -3.16
C TYR A 91 -1.23 -4.81 -3.29
N VAL A 92 -2.25 -5.20 -4.05
CA VAL A 92 -2.57 -6.61 -4.34
C VAL A 92 -1.44 -7.28 -5.13
N MET A 93 -0.88 -6.60 -6.13
CA MET A 93 0.31 -7.09 -6.85
C MET A 93 1.49 -7.34 -5.91
N THR A 94 1.72 -6.44 -4.94
CA THR A 94 2.72 -6.64 -3.89
C THR A 94 2.41 -7.89 -3.07
N GLY A 95 1.14 -8.12 -2.71
CA GLY A 95 0.69 -9.33 -2.02
C GLY A 95 0.98 -10.63 -2.80
N LEU A 96 0.79 -10.62 -4.12
CA LEU A 96 1.14 -11.76 -4.97
C LEU A 96 2.64 -12.05 -4.94
N MET A 97 3.48 -11.00 -4.96
CA MET A 97 4.94 -11.14 -4.82
C MET A 97 5.33 -11.69 -3.45
N VAL A 98 4.71 -11.20 -2.37
CA VAL A 98 4.90 -11.72 -1.01
C VAL A 98 4.51 -13.19 -0.92
N LEU A 99 3.38 -13.58 -1.51
CA LEU A 99 2.92 -14.96 -1.52
C LEU A 99 3.87 -15.90 -2.28
N ARG A 100 4.50 -15.42 -3.35
CA ARG A 100 5.57 -16.15 -4.07
C ARG A 100 6.85 -16.25 -3.23
N ALA A 101 7.28 -15.14 -2.65
CA ALA A 101 8.46 -15.10 -1.78
C ALA A 101 8.34 -16.04 -0.58
N ARG A 102 7.12 -16.25 -0.05
CA ARG A 102 6.84 -17.26 0.98
C ARG A 102 7.21 -18.69 0.58
N ARG A 103 7.20 -19.00 -0.71
CA ARG A 103 7.59 -20.30 -1.26
C ARG A 103 9.06 -20.32 -1.71
N GLY A 104 9.84 -19.30 -1.36
CA GLY A 104 11.22 -19.14 -1.82
C GLY A 104 11.35 -18.67 -3.28
N GLU A 105 10.25 -18.28 -3.93
CA GLU A 105 10.27 -17.85 -5.32
C GLU A 105 10.41 -16.33 -5.44
N PHE A 106 11.59 -15.86 -5.86
CA PHE A 106 11.88 -14.44 -6.10
C PHE A 106 12.13 -14.14 -7.58
N ARG A 107 11.06 -13.91 -8.33
CA ARG A 107 11.10 -13.71 -9.79
C ARG A 107 11.51 -12.30 -10.20
N GLU A 108 11.32 -11.34 -9.30
CA GLU A 108 11.46 -9.93 -9.63
C GLU A 108 12.91 -9.47 -9.46
N SER A 109 13.37 -8.59 -10.36
CA SER A 109 14.69 -7.98 -10.25
C SER A 109 14.67 -6.85 -9.22
N ASP A 110 15.82 -6.59 -8.60
CA ASP A 110 15.99 -5.49 -7.63
C ASP A 110 15.61 -4.14 -8.25
N ARG A 111 15.96 -3.93 -9.53
CA ARG A 111 15.61 -2.70 -10.26
C ARG A 111 14.10 -2.57 -10.45
N PHE A 112 13.42 -3.65 -10.82
CA PHE A 112 11.97 -3.65 -10.96
C PHE A 112 11.30 -3.29 -9.63
N LEU A 113 11.68 -3.93 -8.52
CA LEU A 113 11.07 -3.66 -7.20
C LEU A 113 11.29 -2.23 -6.72
N ARG A 114 12.44 -1.62 -7.05
CA ARG A 114 12.69 -0.19 -6.76
C ARG A 114 11.76 0.71 -7.58
N ILE A 115 11.70 0.51 -8.90
CA ILE A 115 10.82 1.31 -9.77
C ILE A 115 9.36 1.14 -9.37
N PHE A 116 8.94 -0.10 -9.10
CA PHE A 116 7.59 -0.42 -8.63
C PHE A 116 7.24 0.30 -7.33
N ASN A 117 8.22 0.48 -6.42
CA ASN A 117 8.07 1.32 -5.24
C ASN A 117 7.96 2.82 -5.57
N GLU A 118 8.78 3.35 -6.48
CA GLU A 118 8.70 4.77 -6.84
C GLU A 118 7.36 5.12 -7.51
N VAL A 119 6.78 4.19 -8.28
CA VAL A 119 5.43 4.37 -8.86
C VAL A 119 4.37 4.56 -7.79
N SER A 120 4.47 3.88 -6.63
CA SER A 120 3.49 4.12 -5.55
C SER A 120 3.65 5.49 -4.91
N VAL A 121 4.87 6.03 -4.83
CA VAL A 121 5.12 7.40 -4.36
C VAL A 121 4.41 8.40 -5.27
N LEU A 122 4.55 8.26 -6.59
CA LEU A 122 3.86 9.11 -7.56
C LEU A 122 2.33 9.02 -7.42
N GLY A 123 1.80 7.80 -7.24
CA GLY A 123 0.37 7.58 -7.00
C GLY A 123 -0.13 8.29 -5.74
N VAL A 124 0.65 8.25 -4.65
CA VAL A 124 0.30 8.94 -3.39
C VAL A 124 0.39 10.45 -3.55
N ILE A 125 1.39 10.99 -4.25
CA ILE A 125 1.47 12.43 -4.57
C ILE A 125 0.22 12.88 -5.33
N ALA A 126 -0.24 12.11 -6.32
CA ALA A 126 -1.46 12.42 -7.05
C ALA A 126 -2.69 12.41 -6.12
N VAL A 127 -2.83 11.43 -5.23
CA VAL A 127 -3.92 11.38 -4.24
C VAL A 127 -3.87 12.60 -3.31
N LEU A 128 -2.69 12.99 -2.82
CA LEU A 128 -2.53 14.16 -1.96
C LEU A 128 -2.92 15.44 -2.69
N TRP A 129 -2.49 15.60 -3.93
CA TRP A 129 -2.88 16.74 -4.75
C TRP A 129 -4.40 16.84 -4.90
N VAL A 130 -5.09 15.75 -5.23
CA VAL A 130 -6.56 15.74 -5.35
C VAL A 130 -7.24 16.12 -4.03
N VAL A 131 -6.76 15.62 -2.90
CA VAL A 131 -7.36 15.90 -1.58
C VAL A 131 -7.14 17.34 -1.13
N VAL A 132 -5.98 17.92 -1.44
CA VAL A 132 -5.61 19.29 -1.04
C VAL A 132 -6.21 20.32 -1.98
N ALA A 133 -6.00 20.15 -3.29
CA ALA A 133 -6.46 21.09 -4.30
C ALA A 133 -7.97 20.99 -4.52
N LYS A 134 -8.58 19.81 -4.30
CA LYS A 134 -10.00 19.52 -4.59
C LYS A 134 -10.40 20.09 -5.95
N PRO A 135 -9.69 19.70 -7.03
CA PRO A 135 -9.98 20.23 -8.34
C PRO A 135 -11.43 19.87 -8.68
N PHE A 136 -12.21 20.79 -9.27
CA PHE A 136 -13.63 20.60 -9.67
C PHE A 136 -14.65 20.31 -8.54
#